data_AF-A0A945UP64-F1
#
_entry.id   AF-A0A945UP64-F1
#
_cell.length_a   1.000
_cell.length_b   1.000
_cell.length_c   1.000
_cell.angle_alpha   90.00
_cell.angle_beta   90.00
_cell.angle_gamma   90.00
#
_symmetry.space_group_name_H-M   'P 1'
#
loop_
_entity.id
_entity.type
_entity.pdbx_description
1 polymer ?
#
loop_
_entity_poly.entity_id
_entity_poly.type
_entity_poly.pdbx_seq_one_letter_code
_entity_poly.pdbx_strand_id
1 'polypeptide(L)'
;NKDRVEDVRDVMWQLEKDGEIVVHRVGDQHEPVMAKTLYGWDKKIPTNQLWHHKSCGQCGNIPGYPTSLLWLMNQTGTRYLDETDQTSCTAWNYHGSGIGNIVSLAAVFLRNFHQAYVSAQAEGLDPGHYYPLVHCGTSFGNYKEIRHFLMHSAELREQVRKILAKLDRLVDGKLLIPEEIVHYSEWLHVMRGRIAEMQQIDASSLRVTIHPACHVYKMVPEDVIYDDDVLDGNRVAVSTGIMQEMGTQVIDYSTWYDCCGFGFRHIISEREFTRSFAIDRKIKVAVEEAQADVMVGHDTGCITTLDKNQWIGKAVGKDFALPVMADCQIAALLCGAHPYKIVQLHWHASPFEGLLEKLGIDWQAAKAEFEGYLDQVAEGKIETLYDPKRAITSGEGYQR
;
A
#
# COMPACT_ATOMS: atom_id res chain seq x y z
N ASN A 1 17.02 18.73 -6.93
CA ASN A 1 17.29 19.39 -8.23
C ASN A 1 16.88 18.41 -9.31
N LYS A 2 15.80 18.74 -10.04
CA LYS A 2 15.21 17.91 -11.11
C LYS A 2 16.20 17.54 -12.19
N ASP A 3 17.20 18.38 -12.43
CA ASP A 3 18.17 18.19 -13.52
C ASP A 3 19.25 17.14 -13.22
N ARG A 4 19.20 16.49 -12.04
CA ARG A 4 20.23 15.53 -11.60
C ARG A 4 19.87 14.08 -11.92
N VAL A 5 18.62 13.78 -12.26
CA VAL A 5 18.11 12.43 -12.52
C VAL A 5 17.18 12.50 -13.74
N GLU A 6 17.18 11.48 -14.58
CA GLU A 6 16.27 11.37 -15.72
C GLU A 6 14.86 11.04 -15.25
N ASP A 7 13.85 11.77 -15.75
CA ASP A 7 12.47 11.40 -15.56
C ASP A 7 12.12 10.24 -16.50
N VAL A 8 11.79 9.08 -15.94
CA VAL A 8 11.43 7.87 -16.69
C VAL A 8 10.31 8.11 -17.70
N ARG A 9 9.47 9.13 -17.47
CA ARG A 9 8.37 9.49 -18.36
C ARG A 9 8.86 10.11 -19.67
N ASP A 10 9.98 10.83 -19.67
CA ASP A 10 10.53 11.41 -20.90
C ASP A 10 10.91 10.32 -21.92
N VAL A 11 11.56 9.25 -21.44
CA VAL A 11 11.87 8.07 -22.26
C VAL A 11 10.60 7.37 -22.72
N MET A 12 9.61 7.24 -21.82
CA MET A 12 8.32 6.63 -22.11
C MET A 12 7.56 7.37 -23.22
N TRP A 13 7.54 8.71 -23.21
CA TRP A 13 6.90 9.52 -24.25
C TRP A 13 7.57 9.37 -25.59
N GLN A 14 8.90 9.29 -25.62
CA GLN A 14 9.65 9.06 -26.84
C GLN A 14 9.34 7.67 -27.42
N LEU A 15 9.35 6.62 -26.60
CA LEU A 15 9.02 5.25 -27.02
C LEU A 15 7.58 5.11 -27.53
N GLU A 16 6.63 5.81 -26.93
CA GLU A 16 5.24 5.80 -27.39
C GLU A 16 5.11 6.51 -28.74
N LYS A 17 5.78 7.66 -28.92
CA LYS A 17 5.83 8.39 -30.19
C LYS A 17 6.46 7.55 -31.31
N ASP A 18 7.47 6.76 -30.98
CA ASP A 18 8.11 5.83 -31.91
C ASP A 18 7.28 4.55 -32.15
N GLY A 19 6.13 4.42 -31.47
CA GLY A 19 5.18 3.34 -31.64
C GLY A 19 5.60 2.02 -30.98
N GLU A 20 6.58 2.02 -30.07
CA GLU A 20 7.05 0.80 -29.39
C GLU A 20 6.16 0.33 -28.23
N ILE A 21 5.49 1.28 -27.57
CA ILE A 21 4.64 1.02 -26.40
C ILE A 21 3.31 1.79 -26.52
N VAL A 22 2.36 1.45 -25.64
CA VAL A 22 1.14 2.23 -25.36
C VAL A 22 1.19 2.65 -23.91
N VAL A 23 0.92 3.92 -23.61
CA VAL A 23 0.91 4.39 -22.22
C VAL A 23 -0.51 4.36 -21.66
N HIS A 24 -0.69 3.65 -20.54
CA HIS A 24 -1.90 3.74 -19.71
C HIS A 24 -1.83 5.03 -18.89
N ARG A 25 -2.47 6.08 -19.41
CA ARG A 25 -2.48 7.44 -18.84
C ARG A 25 -3.44 7.59 -17.67
N VAL A 26 -3.06 8.42 -16.70
CA VAL A 26 -3.99 8.96 -15.70
C VAL A 26 -4.75 10.11 -16.34
N GLY A 27 -5.95 9.83 -16.85
CA GLY A 27 -6.88 10.82 -17.42
C GLY A 27 -7.74 11.57 -16.39
N ASP A 28 -8.43 12.60 -16.85
CA ASP A 28 -9.29 13.49 -16.04
C ASP A 28 -10.41 12.73 -15.31
N GLN A 29 -10.89 11.62 -15.87
CA GLN A 29 -11.92 10.77 -15.25
C GLN A 29 -11.49 10.17 -13.90
N HIS A 30 -10.18 10.08 -13.65
CA HIS A 30 -9.63 9.59 -12.40
C HIS A 30 -9.50 10.68 -11.33
N GLU A 31 -9.89 11.92 -11.64
CA GLU A 31 -9.81 13.09 -10.76
C GLU A 31 -8.41 13.23 -10.11
N PRO A 32 -7.32 13.29 -10.91
CA PRO A 32 -5.98 13.21 -10.36
C PRO A 32 -5.60 14.45 -9.55
N VAL A 33 -4.88 14.23 -8.45
CA VAL A 33 -4.23 15.28 -7.67
C VAL A 33 -2.72 15.26 -7.95
N MET A 34 -2.14 16.44 -8.14
CA MET A 34 -0.71 16.59 -8.35
C MET A 34 0.03 16.59 -7.02
N ALA A 35 0.98 15.68 -6.85
CA ALA A 35 1.92 15.66 -5.74
C ALA A 35 3.33 16.02 -6.20
N LYS A 36 4.18 16.48 -5.27
CA LYS A 36 5.59 16.77 -5.54
C LYS A 36 6.46 15.61 -5.06
N THR A 37 7.44 15.23 -5.87
CA THR A 37 8.44 14.25 -5.45
C THR A 37 9.61 14.91 -4.71
N LEU A 38 10.49 14.12 -4.10
CA LEU A 38 11.74 14.60 -3.48
C LEU A 38 12.59 15.48 -4.41
N TYR A 39 12.56 15.21 -5.71
CA TYR A 39 13.31 16.01 -6.70
C TYR A 39 12.52 17.19 -7.23
N GLY A 40 11.27 17.33 -6.78
CA GLY A 40 10.29 18.36 -7.12
C GLY A 40 9.38 17.96 -8.29
N TRP A 41 9.53 16.76 -8.87
CA TRP A 41 8.76 16.36 -10.03
C TRP A 41 7.27 16.31 -9.70
N ASP A 42 6.48 16.55 -10.74
CA ASP A 42 5.03 16.53 -10.66
C ASP A 42 4.60 15.08 -10.87
N LYS A 43 3.94 14.47 -9.89
CA LYS A 43 3.41 13.11 -9.95
C LYS A 43 1.90 13.13 -9.91
N LYS A 44 1.22 12.46 -10.84
CA LYS A 44 -0.25 12.37 -10.86
C LYS A 44 -0.72 11.23 -9.97
N ILE A 45 -1.55 11.54 -8.98
CA ILE A 45 -2.17 10.55 -8.10
C ILE A 45 -3.66 10.47 -8.46
N PRO A 46 -4.13 9.40 -9.14
CA PRO A 46 -5.55 9.21 -9.40
C PRO A 46 -6.29 9.06 -8.08
N THR A 47 -7.41 9.75 -7.91
CA THR A 47 -8.19 9.69 -6.66
C THR A 47 -9.50 8.92 -6.82
N ASN A 48 -9.94 8.69 -8.05
CA ASN A 48 -11.20 8.02 -8.39
C ASN A 48 -11.01 6.98 -9.52
N GLN A 49 -11.98 6.08 -9.68
CA GLN A 49 -11.97 4.97 -10.65
C GLN A 49 -10.69 4.12 -10.53
N LEU A 50 -10.50 3.48 -9.37
CA LEU A 50 -9.27 2.76 -9.05
C LEU A 50 -9.43 1.24 -9.24
N TRP A 51 -8.38 0.56 -9.66
CA TRP A 51 -8.29 -0.90 -9.70
C TRP A 51 -7.38 -1.38 -8.57
N HIS A 52 -7.93 -2.10 -7.59
CA HIS A 52 -7.14 -2.51 -6.43
C HIS A 52 -6.16 -3.64 -6.76
N HIS A 53 -4.87 -3.33 -6.92
CA HIS A 53 -3.84 -4.36 -7.01
C HIS A 53 -3.51 -4.90 -5.62
N LYS A 54 -4.24 -5.96 -5.23
CA LYS A 54 -4.21 -6.55 -3.89
C LYS A 54 -2.87 -7.19 -3.56
N SER A 55 -2.49 -7.07 -2.30
CA SER A 55 -1.26 -7.65 -1.77
C SER A 55 -1.52 -9.05 -1.22
N CYS A 56 -0.72 -10.04 -1.64
CA CYS A 56 -0.74 -11.38 -1.03
C CYS A 56 -0.45 -11.33 0.48
N GLY A 57 0.40 -10.39 0.92
CA GLY A 57 0.71 -10.19 2.33
C GLY A 57 -0.44 -9.58 3.10
N GLN A 58 -1.07 -8.51 2.59
CA GLN A 58 -2.17 -7.81 3.28
C GLN A 58 -3.36 -8.76 3.49
N CYS A 59 -3.82 -9.38 2.41
CA CYS A 59 -5.00 -10.25 2.44
C CYS A 59 -4.78 -11.49 3.32
N GLY A 60 -3.54 -12.00 3.38
CA GLY A 60 -3.23 -13.24 4.12
C GLY A 60 -2.80 -13.05 5.57
N ASN A 61 -2.30 -11.87 5.98
CA ASN A 61 -1.76 -11.67 7.33
C ASN A 61 -2.52 -10.64 8.17
N ILE A 62 -3.00 -9.55 7.55
CA ILE A 62 -3.61 -8.40 8.26
C ILE A 62 -4.81 -7.92 7.44
N PRO A 63 -5.95 -8.67 7.43
CA PRO A 63 -7.10 -8.37 6.57
C PRO A 63 -7.82 -7.05 6.91
N GLY A 64 -7.64 -6.52 8.12
CA GLY A 64 -8.10 -5.18 8.50
C GLY A 64 -7.47 -4.05 7.70
N TYR A 65 -6.31 -4.32 7.09
CA TYR A 65 -5.56 -3.36 6.29
C TYR A 65 -6.31 -2.96 5.00
N PRO A 66 -6.60 -3.87 4.05
CA PRO A 66 -7.38 -3.54 2.87
C PRO A 66 -8.83 -3.15 3.25
N THR A 67 -9.40 -3.78 4.28
CA THR A 67 -10.75 -3.45 4.75
C THR A 67 -10.88 -1.98 5.17
N SER A 68 -9.91 -1.46 5.92
CA SER A 68 -9.91 -0.05 6.36
C SER A 68 -9.76 0.91 5.19
N LEU A 69 -8.92 0.59 4.21
CA LEU A 69 -8.77 1.40 3.00
C LEU A 69 -10.07 1.46 2.20
N LEU A 70 -10.70 0.31 1.94
CA LEU A 70 -11.96 0.23 1.22
C LEU A 70 -13.09 0.96 1.97
N TRP A 71 -13.13 0.84 3.29
CA TRP A 71 -14.08 1.58 4.12
C TRP A 71 -13.91 3.09 3.96
N LEU A 72 -12.68 3.62 4.04
CA LEU A 72 -12.38 5.05 3.81
C LEU A 72 -12.79 5.49 2.39
N MET A 73 -12.53 4.65 1.38
CA MET A 73 -12.96 4.92 0.01
C MET A 73 -14.48 4.99 -0.12
N ASN A 74 -15.22 4.11 0.56
CA ASN A 74 -16.67 4.15 0.57
C ASN A 74 -17.21 5.41 1.26
N GLN A 75 -16.63 5.82 2.39
CA GLN A 75 -17.02 7.05 3.07
C GLN A 75 -16.76 8.31 2.22
N THR A 76 -15.68 8.31 1.44
CA THR A 76 -15.33 9.44 0.56
C THR A 76 -16.01 9.40 -0.82
N GLY A 77 -16.82 8.36 -1.11
CA GLY A 77 -17.49 8.18 -2.40
C GLY A 77 -16.56 7.79 -3.55
N THR A 78 -15.38 7.25 -3.24
CA THR A 78 -14.39 6.81 -4.23
C THR A 78 -14.92 5.58 -4.99
N ARG A 79 -14.90 5.64 -6.33
CA ARG A 79 -15.21 4.50 -7.19
C ARG A 79 -13.97 3.65 -7.38
N TYR A 80 -14.14 2.35 -7.23
CA TYR A 80 -13.08 1.38 -7.41
C TYR A 80 -13.64 0.04 -7.85
N LEU A 81 -12.75 -0.79 -8.41
CA LEU A 81 -12.98 -2.20 -8.69
C LEU A 81 -12.14 -3.07 -7.74
N ASP A 82 -12.82 -3.99 -7.04
CA ASP A 82 -12.18 -5.04 -6.24
C ASP A 82 -12.10 -6.35 -7.04
N GLU A 83 -11.22 -6.38 -8.05
CA GLU A 83 -11.09 -7.51 -8.96
C GLU A 83 -10.72 -8.80 -8.21
N THR A 84 -11.41 -9.88 -8.53
CA THR A 84 -11.17 -11.19 -7.90
C THR A 84 -10.13 -12.03 -8.64
N ASP A 85 -9.92 -11.79 -9.94
CA ASP A 85 -8.92 -12.49 -10.76
C ASP A 85 -7.55 -11.78 -10.74
N GLN A 86 -6.85 -11.89 -9.60
CA GLN A 86 -5.53 -11.29 -9.41
C GLN A 86 -4.45 -12.32 -9.12
N THR A 87 -3.21 -11.98 -9.48
CA THR A 87 -2.03 -12.79 -9.13
C THR A 87 -0.99 -12.00 -8.37
N SER A 88 -0.08 -12.73 -7.73
CA SER A 88 1.08 -12.16 -7.06
C SER A 88 1.94 -11.35 -8.04
N CYS A 89 2.56 -10.28 -7.53
CA CYS A 89 3.62 -9.56 -8.22
C CYS A 89 4.91 -10.38 -8.39
N THR A 90 5.07 -11.48 -7.65
CA THR A 90 6.28 -12.33 -7.58
C THR A 90 7.57 -11.67 -7.06
N ALA A 91 7.53 -10.37 -6.74
CA ALA A 91 8.69 -9.58 -6.32
C ALA A 91 9.34 -10.08 -5.02
N TRP A 92 8.57 -10.56 -4.05
CA TRP A 92 9.14 -11.13 -2.81
C TRP A 92 10.05 -12.32 -3.09
N ASN A 93 9.61 -13.23 -3.97
CA ASN A 93 10.42 -14.39 -4.35
C ASN A 93 11.69 -13.96 -5.07
N TYR A 94 11.60 -12.98 -5.98
CA TYR A 94 12.77 -12.45 -6.67
C TYR A 94 13.81 -11.88 -5.70
N HIS A 95 13.41 -10.91 -4.88
CA HIS A 95 14.35 -10.26 -3.98
C HIS A 95 14.81 -11.17 -2.82
N GLY A 96 14.00 -12.16 -2.43
CA GLY A 96 14.33 -13.07 -1.32
C GLY A 96 15.21 -14.24 -1.72
N SER A 97 14.99 -14.82 -2.89
CA SER A 97 15.73 -16.00 -3.36
C SER A 97 16.89 -15.65 -4.30
N GLY A 98 16.82 -14.53 -5.03
CA GLY A 98 17.71 -14.23 -6.14
C GLY A 98 17.55 -15.14 -7.37
N ILE A 99 16.50 -15.98 -7.40
CA ILE A 99 16.27 -17.00 -8.46
C ILE A 99 15.35 -16.48 -9.58
N GLY A 100 14.61 -15.38 -9.36
CA GLY A 100 13.80 -14.76 -10.41
C GLY A 100 14.64 -14.03 -11.46
N ASN A 101 14.12 -13.89 -12.68
CA ASN A 101 14.73 -13.08 -13.74
C ASN A 101 13.87 -11.85 -14.07
N ILE A 102 14.51 -10.81 -14.61
CA ILE A 102 13.89 -9.52 -14.93
C ILE A 102 12.77 -9.66 -15.98
N VAL A 103 12.91 -10.58 -16.92
CA VAL A 103 11.93 -10.81 -18.00
C VAL A 103 10.61 -11.33 -17.42
N SER A 104 10.66 -12.28 -16.50
CA SER A 104 9.48 -12.82 -15.81
C SER A 104 8.80 -11.76 -14.94
N LEU A 105 9.57 -10.94 -14.22
CA LEU A 105 9.01 -9.83 -13.43
C LEU A 105 8.30 -8.81 -14.31
N ALA A 106 8.93 -8.42 -15.42
CA ALA A 106 8.33 -7.50 -16.39
C ALA A 106 7.06 -8.08 -17.01
N ALA A 107 7.05 -9.35 -17.39
CA ALA A 107 5.85 -10.01 -17.90
C ALA A 107 4.72 -10.04 -16.86
N VAL A 108 5.00 -10.39 -15.60
CA VAL A 108 3.98 -10.41 -14.54
C VAL A 108 3.46 -9.00 -14.23
N PHE A 109 4.35 -8.02 -14.11
CA PHE A 109 4.00 -6.62 -13.90
C PHE A 109 3.03 -6.13 -14.99
N LEU A 110 3.42 -6.24 -16.27
CA LEU A 110 2.61 -5.75 -17.38
C LEU A 110 1.32 -6.57 -17.57
N ARG A 111 1.32 -7.86 -17.25
CA ARG A 111 0.10 -8.68 -17.26
C ARG A 111 -0.91 -8.25 -16.19
N ASN A 112 -0.45 -7.86 -15.00
CA ASN A 112 -1.33 -7.32 -13.95
C ASN A 112 -1.90 -5.95 -14.35
N PHE A 113 -1.07 -5.08 -14.93
CA PHE A 113 -1.50 -3.74 -15.36
C PHE A 113 -2.39 -3.78 -16.60
N HIS A 114 -2.15 -4.71 -17.52
CA HIS A 114 -3.07 -5.00 -18.62
C HIS A 114 -4.40 -5.51 -18.10
N GLN A 115 -4.42 -6.37 -17.06
CA GLN A 115 -5.67 -6.85 -16.49
C GLN A 115 -6.51 -5.66 -15.97
N ALA A 116 -5.90 -4.74 -15.22
CA ALA A 116 -6.59 -3.53 -14.76
C ALA A 116 -7.14 -2.69 -15.92
N TYR A 117 -6.37 -2.53 -17.00
CA TYR A 117 -6.78 -1.78 -18.18
C TYR A 117 -8.03 -2.36 -18.85
N VAL A 118 -8.15 -3.70 -18.91
CA VAL A 118 -9.28 -4.35 -19.58
C VAL A 118 -10.43 -4.75 -18.66
N SER A 119 -10.25 -4.79 -17.33
CA SER A 119 -11.28 -5.25 -16.39
C SER A 119 -12.62 -4.52 -16.54
N ALA A 120 -12.59 -3.23 -16.90
CA ALA A 120 -13.79 -2.42 -17.11
C ALA A 120 -14.69 -2.91 -18.28
N GLN A 121 -14.13 -3.68 -19.22
CA GLN A 121 -14.91 -4.23 -20.33
C GLN A 121 -15.99 -5.21 -19.87
N ALA A 122 -15.79 -5.90 -18.74
CA ALA A 122 -16.82 -6.76 -18.14
C ALA A 122 -18.08 -5.97 -17.71
N GLU A 123 -17.93 -4.66 -17.50
CA GLU A 123 -19.03 -3.74 -17.17
C GLU A 123 -19.60 -3.02 -18.42
N GLY A 124 -19.05 -3.28 -19.61
CA GLY A 124 -19.40 -2.56 -20.83
C GLY A 124 -18.79 -1.15 -20.90
N LEU A 125 -17.72 -0.90 -20.15
CA LEU A 125 -16.98 0.36 -20.13
C LEU A 125 -15.71 0.27 -21.00
N ASP A 126 -15.18 1.42 -21.38
CA ASP A 126 -13.97 1.50 -22.19
C ASP A 126 -12.71 1.02 -21.41
N PRO A 127 -11.73 0.41 -22.09
CA PRO A 127 -10.44 0.10 -21.49
C PRO A 127 -9.77 1.35 -20.90
N GLY A 128 -9.08 1.18 -19.77
CA GLY A 128 -8.46 2.28 -19.03
C GLY A 128 -9.43 3.13 -18.22
N HIS A 129 -10.68 2.68 -18.03
CA HIS A 129 -11.61 3.29 -17.07
C HIS A 129 -11.07 3.21 -15.64
N TYR A 130 -10.47 2.08 -15.25
CA TYR A 130 -9.87 1.92 -13.93
C TYR A 130 -8.35 2.06 -13.95
N TYR A 131 -7.79 2.82 -13.01
CA TYR A 131 -6.35 2.96 -12.85
C TYR A 131 -5.79 2.12 -11.69
N PRO A 132 -4.69 1.36 -11.87
CA PRO A 132 -4.11 0.53 -10.81
C PRO A 132 -3.70 1.30 -9.56
N LEU A 133 -4.18 0.85 -8.40
CA LEU A 133 -3.71 1.26 -7.09
C LEU A 133 -2.97 0.10 -6.41
N VAL A 134 -1.68 0.27 -6.15
CA VAL A 134 -0.81 -0.77 -5.60
C VAL A 134 -0.88 -0.78 -4.07
N HIS A 135 -1.21 -1.94 -3.51
CA HIS A 135 -1.36 -2.07 -2.05
C HIS A 135 -0.07 -2.42 -1.32
N CYS A 136 0.89 -3.06 -1.99
CA CYS A 136 2.11 -3.55 -1.37
C CYS A 136 3.29 -2.65 -1.72
N GLY A 137 4.03 -2.19 -0.69
CA GLY A 137 5.27 -1.45 -0.88
C GLY A 137 6.32 -2.22 -1.67
N THR A 138 6.39 -3.55 -1.50
CA THR A 138 7.26 -4.43 -2.30
C THR A 138 6.89 -4.43 -3.78
N SER A 139 5.60 -4.62 -4.12
CA SER A 139 5.15 -4.58 -5.53
C SER A 139 5.39 -3.21 -6.13
N PHE A 140 5.12 -2.15 -5.36
CA PHE A 140 5.32 -0.77 -5.77
C PHE A 140 6.78 -0.47 -6.14
N GLY A 141 7.72 -0.77 -5.24
CA GLY A 141 9.15 -0.57 -5.52
C GLY A 141 9.64 -1.40 -6.71
N ASN A 142 9.23 -2.68 -6.78
CA ASN A 142 9.60 -3.57 -7.87
C ASN A 142 9.06 -3.10 -9.22
N TYR A 143 7.79 -2.71 -9.31
CA TYR A 143 7.22 -2.24 -10.58
C TYR A 143 7.90 -0.96 -11.08
N LYS A 144 8.31 -0.05 -10.19
CA LYS A 144 9.07 1.14 -10.60
C LYS A 144 10.43 0.78 -11.18
N GLU A 145 11.17 -0.12 -10.51
CA GLU A 145 12.47 -0.62 -11.00
C GLU A 145 12.32 -1.31 -12.35
N ILE A 146 11.34 -2.20 -12.49
CA ILE A 146 11.09 -2.93 -13.72
C ILE A 146 10.60 -2.02 -14.84
N ARG A 147 9.78 -1.00 -14.54
CA ARG A 147 9.41 0.05 -15.51
C ARG A 147 10.65 0.77 -16.02
N HIS A 148 11.57 1.14 -15.13
CA HIS A 148 12.82 1.78 -15.53
C HIS A 148 13.63 0.87 -16.48
N PHE A 149 13.78 -0.43 -16.19
CA PHE A 149 14.47 -1.34 -17.11
C PHE A 149 13.76 -1.50 -18.46
N LEU A 150 12.42 -1.53 -18.47
CA LEU A 150 11.64 -1.59 -19.70
C LEU A 150 11.84 -0.35 -20.58
N MET A 151 12.00 0.84 -19.99
CA MET A 151 12.26 2.06 -20.76
C MET A 151 13.65 2.03 -21.42
N HIS A 152 14.63 1.44 -20.74
CA HIS A 152 16.04 1.49 -21.18
C HIS A 152 16.53 0.29 -21.98
N SER A 153 15.78 -0.81 -22.03
CA SER A 153 16.22 -2.04 -22.72
C SER A 153 15.22 -2.48 -23.79
N ALA A 154 15.56 -2.23 -25.06
CA ALA A 154 14.79 -2.72 -26.20
C ALA A 154 14.77 -4.26 -26.26
N GLU A 155 15.88 -4.91 -25.86
CA GLU A 155 15.96 -6.37 -25.75
C GLU A 155 14.96 -6.90 -24.72
N LEU A 156 14.87 -6.28 -23.54
CA LEU A 156 13.91 -6.67 -22.52
C LEU A 156 12.47 -6.48 -23.04
N ARG A 157 12.17 -5.34 -23.67
CA ARG A 157 10.85 -5.09 -24.28
C ARG A 157 10.49 -6.17 -25.31
N GLU A 158 11.43 -6.56 -26.17
CA GLU A 158 11.23 -7.62 -27.16
C GLU A 158 10.89 -8.97 -26.52
N GLN A 159 11.67 -9.38 -25.51
CA GLN A 159 11.45 -10.65 -24.82
C GLN A 159 10.09 -10.66 -24.09
N VAL A 160 9.73 -9.57 -23.42
CA VAL A 160 8.46 -9.44 -22.70
C VAL A 160 7.28 -9.39 -23.67
N ARG A 161 7.40 -8.69 -24.81
CA ARG A 161 6.35 -8.62 -25.83
C ARG A 161 6.00 -10.00 -26.39
N LYS A 162 7.01 -10.85 -26.65
CA LYS A 162 6.78 -12.24 -27.08
C LYS A 162 6.02 -13.08 -26.05
N ILE A 163 6.22 -12.83 -24.76
CA ILE A 163 5.51 -13.52 -23.69
C ILE A 163 4.06 -13.03 -23.63
N LEU A 164 3.85 -11.71 -23.55
CA LEU A 164 2.51 -11.14 -23.44
C LEU A 164 1.65 -11.36 -24.69
N ALA A 165 2.26 -11.45 -25.88
CA ALA A 165 1.58 -11.84 -27.11
C ALA A 165 0.91 -13.23 -27.00
N LYS A 166 1.54 -14.18 -26.31
CA LYS A 166 0.98 -15.53 -26.10
C LYS A 166 -0.15 -15.56 -25.09
N LEU A 167 -0.32 -14.49 -24.32
CA LEU A 167 -1.34 -14.36 -23.27
C LEU A 167 -2.48 -13.41 -23.70
N ASP A 168 -2.45 -12.91 -24.93
CA ASP A 168 -3.35 -11.87 -25.44
C ASP A 168 -3.38 -10.63 -24.54
N ARG A 169 -2.20 -10.23 -24.03
CA ARG A 169 -2.00 -9.08 -23.14
C ARG A 169 -1.21 -7.93 -23.79
N LEU A 170 -1.45 -7.70 -25.07
CA LEU A 170 -0.89 -6.57 -25.82
C LEU A 170 -2.03 -5.64 -26.26
N VAL A 171 -1.75 -4.34 -26.33
CA VAL A 171 -2.66 -3.34 -26.88
C VAL A 171 -2.15 -2.95 -28.26
N ASP A 172 -2.90 -3.25 -29.31
CA ASP A 172 -2.49 -3.05 -30.71
C ASP A 172 -1.11 -3.64 -31.04
N GLY A 173 -0.80 -4.81 -30.47
CA GLY A 173 0.48 -5.48 -30.64
C GLY A 173 1.65 -4.89 -29.83
N LYS A 174 1.38 -3.93 -28.92
CA LYS A 174 2.39 -3.21 -28.13
C LYS A 174 2.26 -3.48 -26.64
N LEU A 175 3.33 -3.21 -25.91
CA LEU A 175 3.35 -3.29 -24.45
C LEU A 175 2.54 -2.12 -23.87
N LEU A 176 1.62 -2.40 -22.95
CA LEU A 176 0.92 -1.39 -22.16
C LEU A 176 1.73 -1.05 -20.91
N ILE A 177 2.22 0.18 -20.80
CA ILE A 177 3.04 0.65 -19.68
C ILE A 177 2.27 1.75 -18.92
N PRO A 178 2.17 1.69 -17.57
CA PRO A 178 1.51 2.76 -16.81
C PRO A 178 2.31 4.06 -16.78
N GLU A 179 1.60 5.18 -16.99
CA GLU A 179 2.14 6.54 -16.77
C GLU A 179 2.68 6.68 -15.34
N GLU A 180 1.89 6.27 -14.35
CA GLU A 180 2.20 6.35 -12.93
C GLU A 180 2.07 4.98 -12.26
N ILE A 181 3.00 4.68 -11.36
CA ILE A 181 2.85 3.56 -10.43
C ILE A 181 2.53 4.20 -9.09
N VAL A 182 1.33 3.92 -8.58
CA VAL A 182 0.75 4.62 -7.44
C VAL A 182 0.49 3.64 -6.30
N HIS A 183 1.00 3.96 -5.12
CA HIS A 183 0.76 3.20 -3.92
C HIS A 183 -0.46 3.74 -3.17
N TYR A 184 -1.19 2.88 -2.46
CA TYR A 184 -2.37 3.32 -1.71
C TYR A 184 -2.05 4.41 -0.65
N SER A 185 -0.83 4.42 -0.08
CA SER A 185 -0.44 5.47 0.87
C SER A 185 -0.15 6.82 0.20
N GLU A 186 0.14 6.83 -1.10
CA GLU A 186 0.18 8.06 -1.90
C GLU A 186 -1.23 8.60 -2.13
N TRP A 187 -2.19 7.71 -2.44
CA TRP A 187 -3.61 8.06 -2.48
C TRP A 187 -4.11 8.59 -1.14
N LEU A 188 -3.78 7.91 -0.04
CA LEU A 188 -4.18 8.31 1.31
C LEU A 188 -3.61 9.68 1.67
N HIS A 189 -2.37 9.96 1.28
CA HIS A 189 -1.74 11.26 1.49
C HIS A 189 -2.44 12.39 0.73
N VAL A 190 -2.79 12.22 -0.55
CA VAL A 190 -3.49 13.28 -1.30
C VAL A 190 -4.96 13.43 -0.89
N MET A 191 -5.55 12.37 -0.32
CA MET A 191 -6.92 12.38 0.20
C MET A 191 -7.02 12.83 1.66
N ARG A 192 -5.90 13.13 2.32
CA ARG A 192 -5.85 13.35 3.78
C ARG A 192 -6.80 14.42 4.30
N GLY A 193 -6.94 15.54 3.60
CA GLY A 193 -7.85 16.61 4.00
C GLY A 193 -9.32 16.15 4.00
N ARG A 194 -9.75 15.47 2.93
CA ARG A 194 -11.09 14.89 2.82
C ARG A 194 -11.35 13.81 3.88
N ILE A 195 -10.31 13.10 4.31
CA ILE A 195 -10.40 12.10 5.37
C ILE A 195 -10.50 12.76 6.74
N ALA A 196 -9.69 13.80 7.00
CA ALA A 196 -9.72 14.55 8.25
C ALA A 196 -11.08 15.25 8.49
N GLU A 197 -11.78 15.67 7.43
CA GLU A 197 -13.16 16.18 7.52
C GLU A 197 -14.16 15.17 8.12
N MET A 198 -13.87 13.86 8.04
CA MET A 198 -14.70 12.78 8.59
C MET A 198 -14.25 12.34 9.99
N GLN A 199 -13.19 12.94 10.54
CA GLN A 199 -12.65 12.55 11.84
C GLN A 199 -13.69 12.73 12.94
N GLN A 200 -13.87 11.68 13.75
CA GLN A 200 -14.83 11.67 14.87
C GLN A 200 -14.12 11.60 16.23
N ILE A 201 -12.87 11.12 16.25
CA ILE A 201 -12.10 10.87 17.46
C ILE A 201 -10.90 11.79 17.48
N ASP A 202 -10.74 12.55 18.57
CA ASP A 202 -9.57 13.40 18.77
C ASP A 202 -8.31 12.54 18.97
N ALA A 203 -7.28 12.80 18.17
CA ALA A 203 -6.00 12.11 18.23
C ALA A 203 -4.86 13.01 18.71
N SER A 204 -5.17 14.21 19.22
CA SER A 204 -4.17 15.20 19.68
C SER A 204 -3.23 14.71 20.79
N SER A 205 -3.66 13.71 21.56
CA SER A 205 -2.88 13.08 22.62
C SER A 205 -1.95 11.96 22.12
N LEU A 206 -2.11 11.52 20.87
CA LEU A 206 -1.46 10.34 20.33
C LEU A 206 -0.07 10.66 19.77
N ARG A 207 0.95 10.02 20.33
CA ARG A 207 2.34 10.07 19.87
C ARG A 207 2.57 8.96 18.86
N VAL A 208 2.77 9.34 17.60
CA VAL A 208 2.89 8.42 16.48
C VAL A 208 4.32 8.43 15.95
N THR A 209 4.90 7.26 15.77
CA THR A 209 6.13 7.11 14.98
C THR A 209 5.80 6.52 13.62
N ILE A 210 6.41 7.03 12.55
CA ILE A 210 6.25 6.44 11.21
C ILE A 210 7.41 5.48 10.94
N HIS A 211 7.08 4.32 10.40
CA HIS A 211 8.02 3.43 9.74
C HIS A 211 7.80 3.50 8.23
N PRO A 212 8.55 4.37 7.50
CA PRO A 212 8.45 4.40 6.05
C PRO A 212 9.09 3.13 5.47
N ALA A 213 8.34 2.40 4.65
CA ALA A 213 8.83 1.16 4.06
C ALA A 213 9.93 1.44 3.03
N CYS A 214 11.07 0.76 3.13
CA CYS A 214 12.24 1.00 2.27
C CYS A 214 11.94 0.90 0.76
N HIS A 215 11.04 0.00 0.34
CA HIS A 215 10.70 -0.16 -1.09
C HIS A 215 9.79 0.94 -1.64
N VAL A 216 9.17 1.74 -0.77
CA VAL A 216 8.38 2.91 -1.18
C VAL A 216 9.27 4.12 -1.39
N TYR A 217 10.33 4.29 -0.60
CA TYR A 217 11.14 5.52 -0.65
C TYR A 217 12.62 5.40 -0.97
N LYS A 218 13.25 4.24 -0.79
CA LYS A 218 14.70 4.06 -1.04
C LYS A 218 15.03 3.42 -2.37
N MET A 219 14.14 2.58 -2.92
CA MET A 219 14.42 1.87 -4.18
C MET A 219 14.44 2.81 -5.38
N VAL A 220 13.44 3.70 -5.47
CA VAL A 220 13.31 4.71 -6.53
C VAL A 220 13.01 6.05 -5.84
N PRO A 221 14.01 6.66 -5.18
CA PRO A 221 13.84 7.86 -4.35
C PRO A 221 13.32 9.07 -5.12
N GLU A 222 13.54 9.10 -6.43
CA GLU A 222 13.12 10.18 -7.32
C GLU A 222 11.60 10.28 -7.53
N ASP A 223 10.88 9.18 -7.31
CA ASP A 223 9.44 9.07 -7.50
C ASP A 223 8.64 9.11 -6.18
N VAL A 224 9.30 9.50 -5.07
CA VAL A 224 8.71 9.50 -3.73
C VAL A 224 8.11 10.86 -3.42
N ILE A 225 6.88 10.86 -2.89
CA ILE A 225 6.22 12.10 -2.49
C ILE A 225 6.84 12.69 -1.23
N TYR A 226 7.22 13.96 -1.34
CA TYR A 226 7.60 14.85 -0.26
C TYR A 226 6.70 16.07 -0.32
N ASP A 227 6.41 16.64 0.84
CA ASP A 227 5.50 17.77 0.99
C ASP A 227 6.10 18.69 2.04
N ASP A 228 6.32 19.96 1.68
CA ASP A 228 6.96 20.94 2.56
C ASP A 228 6.10 21.21 3.80
N ASP A 229 4.79 20.97 3.73
CA ASP A 229 3.87 21.11 4.87
C ASP A 229 3.93 19.90 5.82
N VAL A 230 4.62 18.81 5.45
CA VAL A 230 4.75 17.60 6.26
C VAL A 230 6.15 17.51 6.85
N LEU A 231 6.28 17.77 8.16
CA LEU A 231 7.56 17.83 8.88
C LEU A 231 8.62 18.68 8.13
N ASP A 232 8.22 19.86 7.64
CA ASP A 232 9.06 20.81 6.89
C ASP A 232 9.75 20.19 5.66
N GLY A 233 9.13 19.17 5.04
CA GLY A 233 9.71 18.43 3.91
C GLY A 233 10.91 17.56 4.27
N ASN A 234 11.23 17.37 5.56
CA ASN A 234 12.41 16.61 6.00
C ASN A 234 12.17 15.10 6.11
N ARG A 235 10.92 14.66 5.94
CA ARG A 235 10.50 13.25 6.03
C ARG A 235 9.55 12.92 4.88
N VAL A 236 9.51 11.64 4.53
CA VAL A 236 8.60 11.11 3.51
C VAL A 236 7.16 11.49 3.88
N ALA A 237 6.42 12.08 2.94
CA ALA A 237 5.11 12.65 3.23
C ALA A 237 3.98 11.60 3.28
N VAL A 238 4.13 10.47 2.57
CA VAL A 238 3.18 9.37 2.67
C VAL A 238 3.17 8.76 4.07
N SER A 239 1.98 8.45 4.58
CA SER A 239 1.70 8.06 5.98
C SER A 239 1.94 9.16 7.02
N THR A 240 3.05 9.89 6.94
CA THR A 240 3.35 11.02 7.84
C THR A 240 2.29 12.11 7.73
N GLY A 241 1.95 12.53 6.51
CA GLY A 241 1.02 13.63 6.26
C GLY A 241 -0.40 13.34 6.75
N ILE A 242 -0.91 12.12 6.55
CA ILE A 242 -2.24 11.75 7.08
C ILE A 242 -2.24 11.71 8.60
N MET A 243 -1.18 11.22 9.26
CA MET A 243 -1.12 11.23 10.72
C MET A 243 -1.03 12.67 11.27
N GLN A 244 -0.29 13.55 10.60
CA GLN A 244 -0.24 14.97 10.96
C GLN A 244 -1.58 15.68 10.75
N GLU A 245 -2.23 15.46 9.61
CA GLU A 245 -3.55 16.05 9.27
C GLU A 245 -4.63 15.65 10.27
N MET A 246 -4.60 14.40 10.73
CA MET A 246 -5.52 13.85 11.73
C MET A 246 -5.22 14.35 13.17
N GLY A 247 -4.28 15.28 13.33
CA GLY A 247 -3.96 15.92 14.59
C GLY A 247 -3.03 15.14 15.53
N THR A 248 -2.42 14.04 15.07
CA THR A 248 -1.50 13.27 15.92
C THR A 248 -0.17 14.01 16.14
N GLN A 249 0.52 13.68 17.23
CA GLN A 249 1.89 14.12 17.47
C GLN A 249 2.85 13.18 16.74
N VAL A 250 3.27 13.53 15.51
CA VAL A 250 4.26 12.75 14.77
C VAL A 250 5.66 12.97 15.37
N ILE A 251 6.25 11.91 15.92
CA ILE A 251 7.54 11.95 16.63
C ILE A 251 8.64 11.39 15.73
N ASP A 252 9.65 12.22 15.48
CA ASP A 252 10.90 11.79 14.83
C ASP A 252 11.77 11.01 15.83
N TYR A 253 12.59 10.08 15.32
CA TYR A 253 13.41 9.19 16.16
C TYR A 253 14.67 8.72 15.43
N SER A 254 15.69 8.36 16.20
CA SER A 254 17.04 8.09 15.70
C SER A 254 17.14 6.97 14.66
N THR A 255 16.16 6.07 14.59
CA THR A 255 16.14 4.94 13.65
C THR A 255 15.04 5.05 12.60
N TRP A 256 14.48 6.24 12.36
CA TRP A 256 13.45 6.48 11.34
C TRP A 256 13.78 5.81 9.99
N TYR A 257 15.00 6.06 9.52
CA TYR A 257 15.47 5.56 8.22
C TYR A 257 15.88 4.09 8.21
N ASP A 258 15.96 3.42 9.35
CA ASP A 258 16.38 2.03 9.41
C ASP A 258 15.29 1.09 8.88
N CYS A 259 15.73 -0.01 8.26
CA CYS A 259 14.85 -1.09 7.81
C CYS A 259 14.04 -1.66 8.99
N CYS A 260 12.90 -2.30 8.72
CA CYS A 260 12.15 -3.06 9.74
C CYS A 260 12.87 -4.35 10.19
N GLY A 261 13.95 -4.75 9.50
CA GLY A 261 14.64 -6.02 9.72
C GLY A 261 14.12 -7.15 8.84
N PHE A 262 12.97 -6.99 8.15
CA PHE A 262 12.39 -8.05 7.30
C PHE A 262 13.36 -8.54 6.24
N GLY A 263 14.08 -7.63 5.56
CA GLY A 263 15.05 -7.85 4.50
C GLY A 263 14.81 -9.13 3.70
N PHE A 264 14.28 -9.06 2.47
CA PHE A 264 13.75 -10.21 1.70
C PHE A 264 14.45 -11.57 1.88
N ARG A 265 15.79 -11.59 1.90
CA ARG A 265 16.58 -12.80 2.16
C ARG A 265 16.70 -13.15 3.65
N HIS A 266 16.91 -12.18 4.54
CA HIS A 266 17.07 -12.37 5.97
C HIS A 266 15.86 -13.04 6.63
N ILE A 267 14.62 -12.72 6.24
CA ILE A 267 13.46 -13.45 6.79
C ILE A 267 13.45 -14.94 6.42
N ILE A 268 14.10 -15.31 5.31
CA ILE A 268 14.20 -16.70 4.84
C ILE A 268 15.39 -17.40 5.51
N SER A 269 16.58 -16.79 5.48
CA SER A 269 17.84 -17.44 5.90
C SER A 269 18.36 -17.03 7.28
N GLU A 270 17.97 -15.87 7.81
CA GLU A 270 18.54 -15.22 9.00
C GLU A 270 17.44 -14.68 9.94
N ARG A 271 16.50 -15.56 10.31
CA ARG A 271 15.31 -15.17 11.09
C ARG A 271 15.65 -14.51 12.42
N GLU A 272 16.71 -14.95 13.10
CA GLU A 272 17.13 -14.36 14.38
C GLU A 272 17.68 -12.95 14.23
N PHE A 273 18.35 -12.64 13.11
CA PHE A 273 18.70 -11.26 12.78
C PHE A 273 17.43 -10.41 12.61
N THR A 274 16.46 -10.90 11.83
CA THR A 274 15.19 -10.18 11.60
C THR A 274 14.48 -9.86 12.92
N ARG A 275 14.38 -10.87 13.80
CA ARG A 275 13.75 -10.76 15.12
C ARG A 275 14.45 -9.76 16.01
N SER A 276 15.76 -9.93 16.21
CA SER A 276 16.55 -9.03 17.07
C SER A 276 16.56 -7.60 16.53
N PHE A 277 16.70 -7.41 15.21
CA PHE A 277 16.70 -6.09 14.60
C PHE A 277 15.36 -5.38 14.78
N ALA A 278 14.25 -6.06 14.52
CA ALA A 278 12.91 -5.49 14.70
C ALA A 278 12.69 -5.03 16.15
N ILE A 279 13.10 -5.83 17.14
CA ILE A 279 12.91 -5.48 18.55
C ILE A 279 13.90 -4.41 19.01
N ASP A 280 15.20 -4.66 18.89
CA ASP A 280 16.23 -3.82 19.50
C ASP A 280 16.44 -2.49 18.76
N ARG A 281 16.30 -2.49 17.42
CA ARG A 281 16.60 -1.31 16.59
C ARG A 281 15.36 -0.50 16.25
N LYS A 282 14.17 -1.11 16.23
CA LYS A 282 12.91 -0.41 15.89
C LYS A 282 11.98 -0.26 17.08
N ILE A 283 11.44 -1.34 17.64
CA ILE A 283 10.41 -1.26 18.68
C ILE A 283 10.95 -0.60 19.95
N LYS A 284 12.08 -1.07 20.47
CA LYS A 284 12.72 -0.51 21.67
C LYS A 284 12.97 0.99 21.53
N VAL A 285 13.54 1.42 20.41
CA VAL A 285 13.85 2.84 20.18
C VAL A 285 12.57 3.68 20.12
N ALA A 286 11.55 3.22 19.40
CA ALA A 286 10.28 3.94 19.34
C ALA A 286 9.59 4.08 20.72
N VAL A 287 9.77 3.09 21.59
CA VAL A 287 9.21 3.11 22.95
C VAL A 287 10.04 3.98 23.88
N GLU A 288 11.36 3.78 23.92
CA GLU A 288 12.24 4.45 24.89
C GLU A 288 12.58 5.89 24.50
N GLU A 289 12.85 6.16 23.22
CA GLU A 289 13.25 7.49 22.72
C GLU A 289 12.02 8.33 22.39
N ALA A 290 11.13 7.79 21.55
CA ALA A 290 9.98 8.53 21.05
C ALA A 290 8.77 8.46 21.99
N GLN A 291 8.74 7.54 22.96
CA GLN A 291 7.57 7.31 23.82
C GLN A 291 6.30 7.16 22.97
N ALA A 292 6.41 6.39 21.89
CA ALA A 292 5.34 6.21 20.93
C ALA A 292 4.18 5.42 21.54
N ASP A 293 2.96 5.83 21.23
CA ASP A 293 1.76 5.04 21.52
C ASP A 293 1.48 4.03 20.41
N VAL A 294 1.91 4.32 19.19
CA VAL A 294 1.76 3.45 18.02
C VAL A 294 2.88 3.70 17.02
N MET A 295 3.34 2.64 16.35
CA MET A 295 4.15 2.73 15.15
C MET A 295 3.27 2.49 13.92
N VAL A 296 3.26 3.46 13.01
CA VAL A 296 2.46 3.43 11.79
C VAL A 296 3.33 3.09 10.59
N GLY A 297 2.92 2.10 9.81
CA GLY A 297 3.60 1.70 8.58
C GLY A 297 2.66 1.69 7.39
N HIS A 298 3.21 1.47 6.21
CA HIS A 298 2.44 1.37 4.97
C HIS A 298 2.89 0.21 4.05
N ASP A 299 3.57 -0.78 4.61
CA ASP A 299 3.92 -2.03 3.91
C ASP A 299 3.67 -3.21 4.82
N THR A 300 3.05 -4.26 4.28
CA THR A 300 2.68 -5.43 5.08
C THR A 300 3.86 -6.22 5.59
N GLY A 301 4.95 -6.31 4.81
CA GLY A 301 6.16 -6.98 5.26
C GLY A 301 6.72 -6.29 6.50
N CYS A 302 6.75 -4.95 6.47
CA CYS A 302 7.19 -4.14 7.60
C CYS A 302 6.28 -4.30 8.82
N ILE A 303 4.96 -4.09 8.67
CA ILE A 303 4.00 -4.20 9.78
C ILE A 303 4.02 -5.61 10.36
N THR A 304 3.92 -6.66 9.53
CA THR A 304 3.96 -8.06 9.99
C THR A 304 5.23 -8.38 10.76
N THR A 305 6.38 -7.84 10.32
CA THR A 305 7.67 -8.08 10.99
C THR A 305 7.73 -7.39 12.34
N LEU A 306 7.33 -6.12 12.40
CA LEU A 306 7.41 -5.32 13.62
C LEU A 306 6.33 -5.72 14.63
N ASP A 307 5.16 -6.14 14.17
CA ASP A 307 4.05 -6.65 14.98
C ASP A 307 4.36 -8.06 15.51
N LYS A 308 4.50 -9.05 14.61
CA LYS A 308 4.58 -10.46 15.02
C LYS A 308 5.84 -10.81 15.77
N ASN A 309 6.96 -10.11 15.58
CA ASN A 309 8.19 -10.45 16.32
C ASN A 309 8.16 -9.97 17.78
N GLN A 310 7.20 -9.13 18.20
CA GLN A 310 7.10 -8.69 19.59
C GLN A 310 6.78 -9.84 20.55
N TRP A 311 6.04 -10.86 20.12
CA TRP A 311 5.83 -12.06 20.95
C TRP A 311 7.15 -12.75 21.31
N ILE A 312 8.10 -12.77 20.37
CA ILE A 312 9.42 -13.36 20.54
C ILE A 312 10.25 -12.50 21.48
N GLY A 313 10.20 -11.17 21.31
CA GLY A 313 10.81 -10.21 22.23
C GLY A 313 10.37 -10.47 23.67
N LYS A 314 9.06 -10.61 23.90
CA LYS A 314 8.48 -10.95 25.20
C LYS A 314 9.00 -12.28 25.74
N ALA A 315 9.07 -13.32 24.90
CA ALA A 315 9.57 -14.64 25.30
C ALA A 315 11.04 -14.64 25.76
N VAL A 316 11.84 -13.65 25.35
CA VAL A 316 13.25 -13.48 25.76
C VAL A 316 13.48 -12.30 26.71
N GLY A 317 12.43 -11.81 27.37
CA GLY A 317 12.52 -10.75 28.38
C GLY A 317 12.73 -9.33 27.82
N LYS A 318 12.43 -9.11 26.55
CA LYS A 318 12.46 -7.81 25.86
C LYS A 318 11.04 -7.33 25.57
N ASP A 319 10.25 -7.12 26.61
CA ASP A 319 8.85 -6.71 26.51
C ASP A 319 8.75 -5.18 26.40
N PHE A 320 8.80 -4.67 25.17
CA PHE A 320 8.66 -3.24 24.86
C PHE A 320 7.27 -2.86 24.35
N ALA A 321 6.36 -3.83 24.19
CA ALA A 321 4.95 -3.70 23.76
C ALA A 321 4.55 -2.36 23.09
N LEU A 322 4.50 -2.34 21.75
CA LEU A 322 4.08 -1.18 20.96
C LEU A 322 3.11 -1.63 19.86
N PRO A 323 1.87 -1.12 19.80
CA PRO A 323 0.99 -1.40 18.68
C PRO A 323 1.64 -0.98 17.35
N VAL A 324 1.56 -1.85 16.33
CA VAL A 324 2.06 -1.57 14.99
C VAL A 324 0.93 -1.69 13.98
N MET A 325 0.56 -0.60 13.32
CA MET A 325 -0.64 -0.55 12.48
C MET A 325 -0.38 0.10 11.13
N ALA A 326 -1.28 -0.14 10.18
CA ALA A 326 -1.27 0.59 8.93
C ALA A 326 -1.80 2.02 9.11
N ASP A 327 -1.32 2.96 8.31
CA ASP A 327 -1.82 4.33 8.26
C ASP A 327 -3.33 4.40 7.99
N CYS A 328 -3.85 3.62 7.05
CA CYS A 328 -5.28 3.55 6.77
C CYS A 328 -6.09 2.89 7.89
N GLN A 329 -5.50 1.99 8.70
CA GLN A 329 -6.18 1.43 9.86
C GLN A 329 -6.40 2.51 10.94
N ILE A 330 -5.37 3.31 11.23
CA ILE A 330 -5.50 4.43 12.18
C ILE A 330 -6.46 5.49 11.63
N ALA A 331 -6.32 5.89 10.36
CA ALA A 331 -7.22 6.88 9.77
C ALA A 331 -8.69 6.42 9.80
N ALA A 332 -8.98 5.17 9.47
CA ALA A 332 -10.34 4.62 9.56
C ALA A 332 -10.85 4.60 11.01
N LEU A 333 -10.03 4.15 11.96
CA LEU A 333 -10.39 4.14 13.38
C LEU A 333 -10.78 5.54 13.88
N LEU A 334 -9.97 6.55 13.57
CA LEU A 334 -10.22 7.94 13.96
C LEU A 334 -11.46 8.56 13.28
N CYS A 335 -11.85 8.04 12.11
CA CYS A 335 -13.10 8.39 11.42
C CYS A 335 -14.32 7.60 11.96
N GLY A 336 -14.16 6.80 13.02
CA GLY A 336 -15.26 6.06 13.66
C GLY A 336 -15.47 4.64 13.12
N ALA A 337 -14.53 4.09 12.34
CA ALA A 337 -14.63 2.70 11.91
C ALA A 337 -14.53 1.73 13.09
N HIS A 338 -15.38 0.70 13.10
CA HIS A 338 -15.43 -0.27 14.20
C HIS A 338 -14.10 -1.04 14.34
N PRO A 339 -13.47 -1.08 15.54
CA PRO A 339 -12.11 -1.61 15.74
C PRO A 339 -11.96 -3.10 15.43
N TYR A 340 -13.00 -3.91 15.66
CA TYR A 340 -13.00 -5.34 15.33
C TYR A 340 -13.60 -5.70 13.96
N LYS A 341 -14.70 -5.09 13.51
CA LYS A 341 -15.34 -5.41 12.22
C LYS A 341 -14.56 -4.85 11.02
N ILE A 342 -14.11 -3.59 11.09
CA ILE A 342 -13.49 -2.87 9.96
C ILE A 342 -11.96 -2.83 10.10
N VAL A 343 -11.49 -2.29 11.22
CA VAL A 343 -10.04 -2.11 11.45
C VAL A 343 -9.36 -3.45 11.75
N GLN A 344 -10.14 -4.40 12.26
CA GLN A 344 -9.80 -5.78 12.58
C GLN A 344 -8.52 -5.91 13.42
N LEU A 345 -8.43 -5.12 14.50
CA LEU A 345 -7.24 -5.04 15.33
C LEU A 345 -6.83 -6.36 15.99
N HIS A 346 -7.77 -7.28 16.18
CA HIS A 346 -7.55 -8.62 16.73
C HIS A 346 -6.66 -9.55 15.88
N TRP A 347 -6.30 -9.16 14.65
CA TRP A 347 -5.31 -9.87 13.83
C TRP A 347 -3.86 -9.47 14.12
N HIS A 348 -3.65 -8.37 14.84
CA HIS A 348 -2.32 -7.94 15.28
C HIS A 348 -1.89 -8.74 16.52
N ALA A 349 -0.59 -9.01 16.62
CA ALA A 349 0.02 -9.70 17.75
C ALA A 349 0.47 -8.73 18.85
N SER A 350 0.76 -7.48 18.50
CA SER A 350 1.06 -6.41 19.43
C SER A 350 -0.22 -5.96 20.17
N PRO A 351 -0.12 -5.63 21.48
CA PRO A 351 -1.27 -5.19 22.24
C PRO A 351 -1.76 -3.84 21.71
N PHE A 352 -3.06 -3.67 21.58
CA PHE A 352 -3.69 -2.46 21.02
C PHE A 352 -4.74 -1.84 21.94
N GLU A 353 -5.10 -2.51 23.04
CA GLU A 353 -6.15 -2.09 23.96
C GLU A 353 -5.81 -0.74 24.60
N GLY A 354 -4.57 -0.55 25.04
CA GLY A 354 -4.12 0.73 25.61
C GLY A 354 -4.18 1.90 24.61
N LEU A 355 -4.00 1.62 23.30
CA LEU A 355 -4.19 2.62 22.25
C LEU A 355 -5.67 3.03 22.15
N LEU A 356 -6.58 2.06 22.19
CA LEU A 356 -8.02 2.33 22.15
C LEU A 356 -8.49 3.08 23.40
N GLU A 357 -8.01 2.71 24.58
CA GLU A 357 -8.30 3.42 25.84
C GLU A 357 -7.83 4.87 25.80
N LYS A 358 -6.63 5.12 25.27
CA LYS A 358 -6.09 6.47 25.10
C LYS A 358 -6.90 7.33 24.13
N LEU A 359 -7.51 6.71 23.12
CA LEU A 359 -8.43 7.35 22.18
C LEU A 359 -9.87 7.45 22.71
N GLY A 360 -10.15 6.98 23.94
CA GLY A 360 -11.49 7.00 24.53
C GLY A 360 -12.46 5.98 23.92
N ILE A 361 -11.95 4.93 23.28
CA ILE A 361 -12.75 3.88 22.64
C ILE A 361 -12.97 2.74 23.64
N ASP A 362 -14.23 2.42 23.94
CA ASP A 362 -14.61 1.25 24.74
C ASP A 362 -14.44 -0.04 23.92
N TRP A 363 -13.23 -0.59 24.00
CA TRP A 363 -12.86 -1.77 23.23
C TRP A 363 -13.55 -3.03 23.74
N GLN A 364 -13.91 -3.11 25.03
CA GLN A 364 -14.66 -4.24 25.57
C GLN A 364 -16.08 -4.29 25.00
N ALA A 365 -16.77 -3.15 24.97
CA ALA A 365 -18.09 -3.04 24.36
C ALA A 365 -18.04 -3.35 22.86
N ALA A 366 -17.08 -2.78 22.12
CA ALA A 366 -16.91 -3.06 20.70
C ALA A 366 -16.57 -4.54 20.44
N LYS A 367 -15.82 -5.19 21.32
CA LYS A 367 -15.53 -6.62 21.23
C LYS A 367 -16.80 -7.46 21.43
N ALA A 368 -17.60 -7.14 22.45
CA ALA A 368 -18.87 -7.84 22.70
C ALA A 368 -19.85 -7.66 21.53
N GLU A 369 -19.92 -6.47 20.93
CA GLU A 369 -20.71 -6.23 19.71
C GLU A 369 -20.22 -7.09 18.54
N PHE A 370 -18.90 -7.19 18.37
CA PHE A 370 -18.31 -8.03 17.33
C PHE A 370 -18.59 -9.52 17.54
N GLU A 371 -18.46 -10.03 18.75
CA GLU A 371 -18.79 -11.42 19.08
C GLU A 371 -20.28 -11.72 18.78
N GLY A 372 -21.19 -10.82 19.15
CA GLY A 372 -22.60 -10.94 18.77
C GLY A 372 -22.87 -10.83 17.27
N TYR A 373 -22.02 -10.13 16.52
CA TYR A 373 -22.06 -10.13 15.05
C TYR A 373 -21.58 -11.46 14.45
N LEU A 374 -20.56 -12.11 15.04
CA LEU A 374 -20.09 -13.42 14.58
C LEU A 374 -21.19 -14.49 14.68
N ASP A 375 -22.03 -14.44 15.71
CA ASP A 375 -23.21 -15.31 15.84
C ASP A 375 -24.19 -15.11 14.67
N GLN A 376 -24.42 -13.86 14.26
CA GLN A 376 -25.27 -13.53 13.11
C GLN A 376 -24.66 -14.02 11.79
N VAL A 377 -23.34 -13.90 11.64
CA VAL A 377 -22.61 -14.42 10.47
C VAL A 377 -22.74 -15.94 10.39
N ALA A 378 -22.66 -16.65 11.53
CA ALA A 378 -22.87 -18.11 11.58
C ALA A 378 -24.29 -18.51 11.14
N GLU A 379 -25.27 -17.63 11.33
CA GLU A 379 -26.64 -17.78 10.82
C GLU A 379 -26.82 -17.34 9.34
N GLY A 380 -25.75 -16.87 8.68
CA GLY A 380 -25.77 -16.41 7.29
C GLY A 380 -26.14 -14.94 7.09
N LYS A 381 -26.26 -14.14 8.15
CA LYS A 381 -26.53 -12.70 8.08
C LYS A 381 -25.22 -11.93 7.98
N ILE A 382 -24.66 -11.87 6.78
CA ILE A 382 -23.36 -11.23 6.52
C ILE A 382 -23.57 -9.77 6.13
N GLU A 383 -22.92 -8.86 6.85
CA GLU A 383 -22.77 -7.47 6.42
C GLU A 383 -21.59 -7.38 5.44
N THR A 384 -21.85 -6.88 4.23
CA THR A 384 -20.80 -6.69 3.23
C THR A 384 -20.24 -5.28 3.32
N LEU A 385 -18.91 -5.19 3.40
CA LEU A 385 -18.16 -3.94 3.62
C LEU A 385 -18.22 -2.97 2.43
N TYR A 386 -18.70 -3.46 1.28
CA TYR A 386 -18.89 -2.72 0.03
C TYR A 386 -19.97 -3.41 -0.80
N ASP A 387 -20.52 -2.70 -1.80
CA ASP A 387 -21.48 -3.27 -2.75
C ASP A 387 -20.88 -4.50 -3.45
N PRO A 388 -21.39 -5.73 -3.21
CA PRO A 388 -20.83 -6.96 -3.78
C PRO A 388 -20.77 -6.94 -5.31
N LYS A 389 -21.56 -6.09 -5.98
CA LYS A 389 -21.48 -5.89 -7.44
C LYS A 389 -20.14 -5.32 -7.90
N ARG A 390 -19.35 -4.73 -7.02
CA ARG A 390 -17.99 -4.24 -7.30
C ARG A 390 -16.91 -5.32 -7.16
N ALA A 391 -17.25 -6.51 -6.64
CA ALA A 391 -16.40 -7.70 -6.69
C ALA A 391 -16.64 -8.46 -8.01
N ILE A 392 -16.25 -7.86 -9.13
CA ILE A 392 -16.44 -8.47 -10.45
C ILE A 392 -15.29 -9.45 -10.71
N THR A 393 -15.63 -10.57 -11.35
CA THR A 393 -14.67 -11.49 -11.97
C THR A 393 -14.63 -11.15 -13.46
N SER A 394 -13.47 -10.80 -13.98
CA SER A 394 -13.26 -10.61 -15.43
C SER A 394 -12.93 -11.90 -16.20
N GLY A 395 -12.97 -13.07 -15.55
CA GLY A 395 -12.68 -14.37 -16.15
C GLY A 395 -13.81 -14.94 -17.03
N GLU A 396 -13.49 -15.94 -17.87
CA GLU A 396 -14.48 -16.70 -18.66
C GLU A 396 -15.60 -17.21 -17.75
N GLY A 397 -16.85 -16.81 -18.04
CA GLY A 397 -18.04 -17.26 -17.30
C GLY A 397 -18.79 -16.18 -16.53
N TYR A 398 -18.37 -14.91 -16.56
CA TYR A 398 -19.19 -13.82 -16.03
C TYR A 398 -20.48 -13.66 -16.85
N GLN A 399 -21.63 -13.99 -16.24
CA GLN A 399 -22.95 -13.67 -16.77
C GLN A 399 -23.67 -12.76 -15.78
N ARG A 400 -24.23 -11.66 -16.31
CA ARG A 400 -24.87 -10.56 -15.58
C ARG A 400 -26.19 -10.95 -14.90
#